data_AF-A0A0S2DQ41-F1
#
_entry.id   AF-A0A0S2DQ41-F1
#
_cell.length_a   1.000
_cell.length_b   1.000
_cell.length_c   1.000
_cell.angle_alpha   90.00
_cell.angle_beta   90.00
_cell.angle_gamma   90.00
#
_symmetry.space_group_name_H-M   'P 1'
#
loop_
_entity.id
_entity.type
_entity.pdbx_description
1 polymer ?
#
loop_
_entity_poly.entity_id
_entity_poly.type
_entity_poly.pdbx_seq_one_letter_code
_entity_poly.pdbx_strand_id
1 'polypeptide(L)' 'MRSIRRTTLFLALSVFAAGFAGSAFAQRDCSWCTAIYDACMVQPDANQGQCAREHNYCAEPINCPLMPEF' A
#
# COMPACT_ATOMS: atom_id res chain seq x y z
N MET A 1 22.37 37.08 -41.02
CA MET A 1 21.11 36.53 -41.56
C MET A 1 20.67 35.38 -40.66
N ARG A 2 19.60 35.56 -39.88
CA ARG A 2 19.07 34.54 -38.96
C ARG A 2 18.50 33.36 -39.76
N SER A 3 19.24 32.26 -39.83
CA SER A 3 18.72 31.02 -40.43
C SER A 3 17.98 30.23 -39.35
N ILE A 4 16.67 30.47 -39.29
CA ILE A 4 15.71 29.60 -38.60
C ILE A 4 15.28 28.54 -39.61
N ARG A 5 15.76 27.30 -39.47
CA ARG A 5 15.12 26.08 -39.98
C ARG A 5 15.46 24.96 -38.99
N ARG A 6 14.56 24.65 -38.06
CA ARG A 6 13.65 23.49 -38.17
C ARG A 6 14.27 22.37 -39.00
N THR A 7 14.65 21.26 -38.35
CA THR A 7 14.29 19.87 -38.74
C THR A 7 15.03 18.93 -37.79
N THR A 8 14.25 18.34 -36.87
CA THR A 8 14.35 16.98 -36.34
C THR A 8 15.57 16.15 -36.75
N LEU A 9 16.22 15.48 -35.80
CA LEU A 9 16.22 14.01 -35.71
C LEU A 9 17.10 13.53 -34.54
N PHE A 10 16.43 12.86 -33.61
CA PHE A 10 16.84 11.70 -32.82
C PHE A 10 18.28 11.18 -32.99
N LEU A 11 18.94 10.93 -31.85
CA LEU A 11 19.81 9.78 -31.53
C LEU A 11 20.28 9.97 -30.07
N ALA A 12 19.52 9.49 -29.08
CA ALA A 12 19.69 8.17 -28.44
C ALA A 12 21.07 7.98 -27.80
N LEU A 13 21.10 7.84 -26.47
CA LEU A 13 21.95 6.88 -25.73
C LEU A 13 21.51 6.85 -24.26
N SER A 14 20.79 5.78 -23.93
CA SER A 14 20.28 5.43 -22.60
C SER A 14 21.30 4.57 -21.86
N VAL A 15 21.63 4.84 -20.59
CA VAL A 15 21.99 3.85 -19.53
C VAL A 15 21.79 4.55 -18.16
N PHE A 16 20.71 4.33 -17.44
CA PHE A 16 20.50 3.30 -16.39
C PHE A 16 21.53 3.33 -15.24
N ALA A 17 21.19 4.05 -14.16
CA ALA A 17 21.70 3.73 -12.83
C ALA A 17 20.62 4.02 -11.80
N ALA A 18 20.19 2.94 -11.15
CA ALA A 18 19.16 2.85 -10.14
C ALA A 18 19.33 3.90 -9.02
N GLY A 19 18.30 4.72 -8.85
CA GLY A 19 18.11 5.58 -7.69
C GLY A 19 16.73 5.38 -7.05
N PHE A 20 16.11 4.21 -7.25
CA PHE A 20 15.05 3.74 -6.35
C PHE A 20 15.75 3.24 -5.08
N ALA A 21 16.27 4.20 -4.30
CA ALA A 21 16.73 3.93 -2.95
C ALA A 21 15.58 3.24 -2.23
N GLY A 22 15.84 1.98 -1.90
CA GLY A 22 14.87 1.01 -1.45
C GLY A 22 14.01 1.57 -0.35
N SER A 23 12.75 1.67 -0.67
CA SER A 23 11.74 1.49 0.32
C SER A 23 10.76 0.51 -0.29
N ALA A 24 11.20 -0.75 -0.34
CA ALA A 24 10.31 -1.85 -0.02
C ALA A 24 10.02 -1.81 1.50
N PHE A 25 9.54 -0.68 2.01
CA PHE A 25 8.43 -0.81 2.92
C PHE A 25 7.34 -1.44 2.06
N ALA A 26 7.17 -2.75 2.18
CA ALA A 26 5.83 -3.26 2.01
C ALA A 26 4.97 -2.30 2.84
N GLN A 27 4.23 -1.41 2.18
CA GLN A 27 3.15 -0.69 2.82
C GLN A 27 2.25 -1.83 3.23
N ARG A 28 2.46 -2.34 4.44
CA ARG A 28 1.64 -3.41 4.97
C ARG A 28 0.36 -2.68 5.26
N ASP A 29 -0.52 -2.71 4.28
CA ASP A 29 -1.79 -1.99 4.29
C ASP A 29 -2.65 -2.59 5.40
N CYS A 30 -2.35 -2.32 6.67
CA CYS A 30 -3.18 -2.74 7.80
C CYS A 30 -4.58 -2.07 7.72
N SER A 31 -4.75 -1.10 6.81
CA SER A 31 -6.02 -0.46 6.45
C SER A 31 -7.10 -1.45 6.00
N TRP A 32 -6.76 -2.56 5.32
CA TRP A 32 -7.78 -3.53 4.94
C TRP A 32 -8.27 -4.36 6.14
N CYS A 33 -7.38 -4.74 7.06
CA CYS A 33 -7.77 -5.41 8.31
C CYS A 33 -8.58 -4.52 9.23
N THR A 34 -8.25 -3.23 9.28
CA THR A 34 -9.02 -2.27 10.07
C THR A 34 -10.39 -2.01 9.44
N ALA A 35 -10.52 -2.06 8.10
CA ALA A 35 -11.83 -2.02 7.44
C ALA A 35 -12.71 -3.25 7.75
N ILE A 36 -12.12 -4.44 7.88
CA ILE A 36 -12.84 -5.65 8.34
C ILE A 36 -13.37 -5.46 9.76
N TYR A 37 -12.53 -4.94 10.65
CA TYR A 37 -12.94 -4.63 12.03
C TYR A 37 -14.08 -3.60 12.07
N ASP A 38 -13.96 -2.51 11.32
CA ASP A 38 -14.96 -1.44 11.24
C ASP A 38 -16.30 -1.96 10.68
N ALA A 39 -16.25 -2.74 9.59
CA ALA A 39 -17.43 -3.38 9.02
C ALA A 39 -18.12 -4.34 10.02
N CYS A 40 -17.33 -5.02 10.86
CA CYS A 40 -17.85 -5.85 11.93
C CYS A 40 -18.49 -4.99 13.03
N MET A 41 -17.84 -3.91 13.49
CA MET A 41 -18.36 -2.97 14.50
C MET A 41 -19.66 -2.26 14.10
N VAL A 42 -19.90 -2.07 12.80
CA VAL A 42 -21.13 -1.45 12.30
C VAL A 42 -22.35 -2.37 12.46
N GLN A 43 -22.15 -3.67 12.67
CA GLN A 43 -23.26 -4.59 12.91
C GLN A 43 -23.88 -4.39 14.31
N PRO A 44 -25.22 -4.43 14.43
CA PRO A 44 -25.90 -4.23 15.70
C PRO A 44 -25.66 -5.35 16.73
N ASP A 45 -25.20 -6.52 16.29
CA ASP A 45 -24.85 -7.69 17.13
C ASP A 45 -23.32 -7.95 17.15
N ALA A 46 -22.53 -6.93 16.82
CA ALA A 46 -21.09 -7.06 16.71
C ALA A 46 -20.45 -7.43 18.06
N ASN A 47 -19.97 -8.67 18.18
CA ASN A 47 -19.18 -9.07 19.34
C ASN A 47 -17.74 -8.58 19.17
N GLN A 48 -17.28 -7.71 20.07
CA GLN A 48 -15.96 -7.09 20.00
C GLN A 48 -14.82 -8.12 19.87
N GLY A 49 -14.91 -9.25 20.57
CA GLY A 49 -13.94 -10.35 20.48
C GLY A 49 -14.00 -11.13 19.15
N GLN A 50 -15.15 -11.20 18.48
CA GLN A 50 -15.23 -11.80 17.13
C GLN A 50 -14.64 -10.85 16.09
N CYS A 51 -14.93 -9.55 16.20
CA CYS A 51 -14.35 -8.55 15.30
C CYS A 51 -12.82 -8.46 15.46
N ALA A 52 -12.32 -8.53 16.69
CA ALA A 52 -10.88 -8.59 16.96
C ALA A 52 -10.26 -9.87 16.36
N ARG A 53 -10.94 -11.03 16.48
CA ARG A 53 -10.48 -12.30 15.87
C ARG A 53 -10.32 -12.17 14.36
N GLU A 54 -11.31 -11.58 13.71
CA GLU A 54 -11.35 -11.45 12.25
C GLU A 54 -10.29 -10.44 11.75
N HIS A 55 -10.08 -9.36 12.50
CA HIS A 55 -8.96 -8.45 12.31
C HIS A 55 -7.60 -9.14 12.48
N ASN A 56 -7.45 -9.95 13.52
CA ASN A 56 -6.20 -10.63 13.84
C ASN A 56 -5.84 -11.70 12.81
N TYR A 57 -6.82 -12.46 12.33
CA TYR A 57 -6.64 -13.42 11.24
C TYR A 57 -6.09 -12.75 9.97
N CYS A 58 -6.53 -11.53 9.73
CA CYS A 58 -6.09 -10.67 8.64
C CYS A 58 -4.70 -10.06 8.90
N ALA A 59 -4.45 -9.60 10.14
CA ALA A 59 -3.26 -8.84 10.53
C ALA A 59 -2.04 -9.73 10.81
N GLU A 60 -2.22 -10.98 11.23
CA GLU A 60 -1.17 -11.94 11.55
C GLU A 60 -0.23 -12.25 10.36
N PRO A 61 -0.70 -12.64 9.16
CA PRO A 61 0.16 -12.98 8.02
C PRO A 61 0.92 -11.76 7.45
N ILE A 62 0.38 -10.57 7.65
CA ILE A 62 1.00 -9.30 7.25
C ILE A 62 1.69 -8.61 8.43
N ASN A 63 1.81 -9.25 9.60
CA ASN A 63 2.45 -8.74 10.81
C ASN A 63 2.10 -7.25 11.07
N CYS A 64 0.79 -7.01 11.05
CA CYS A 64 0.14 -5.78 11.49
C CYS A 64 -0.14 -5.84 13.00
N PRO A 65 -0.36 -4.69 13.66
CA PRO A 65 -0.75 -4.67 15.07
C PRO A 65 -2.05 -5.44 15.28
N LEU A 66 -2.01 -6.40 16.20
CA LEU A 66 -3.15 -7.23 16.59
C LEU A 66 -4.01 -6.48 17.62
N MET A 67 -5.32 -6.75 17.60
CA MET A 67 -6.27 -6.24 18.59
C MET A 67 -6.43 -7.24 19.74
N PRO A 68 -6.61 -6.78 20.98
CA PRO A 68 -6.87 -7.65 22.11
C PRO A 68 -8.24 -8.32 21.98
N GLU A 69 -8.23 -9.65 22.08
CA GLU A 69 -9.42 -10.49 22.15
C GLU A 69 -9.88 -10.49 23.62
N PHE A 70 -11.08 -9.99 23.93
CA PHE A 70 -11.63 -9.95 25.29
C PHE A 70 -12.68 -11.05 25.49
#